data_AF-A0AAN9NXS9-F1
#
_entry.id   AF-A0AAN9NXS9-F1
#
_cell.length_a   1.000
_cell.length_b   1.000
_cell.length_c   1.000
_cell.angle_alpha   90.00
_cell.angle_beta   90.00
_cell.angle_gamma   90.00
#
_symmetry.space_group_name_H-M   'P 1'
#
loop_
_entity.id
_entity.type
_entity.pdbx_description
1 polymer ?
#
loop_
_entity_poly.entity_id
_entity_poly.type
_entity_poly.pdbx_seq_one_letter_code
_entity_poly.pdbx_strand_id
1 'polypeptide(L)'
;MKKNGERSDNRKKKHMMKKNFSRLGGGGLSLEAFANAKAKNNHYNPAIIKKQREFYKNAKNVNKFKKLLKQQNQQNDPTLAQGHDKNVNETGEYKDKSERRRRKNSAFSLEELYKKQHEEKEKERAEREAVLRVKKEEREQAEARRKALREKMLKKTRRGQPVMKYRIEHLLETIQASTKKVAGSKS
;
A
#
# COMPACT_ATOMS: atom_id res chain seq x y z
N MET A 1 -11.27 69.07 -3.13
CA MET A 1 -12.23 67.93 -3.09
C MET A 1 -11.47 66.62 -3.31
N LYS A 2 -11.83 65.59 -2.54
CA LYS A 2 -11.15 64.29 -2.38
C LYS A 2 -11.19 63.44 -3.66
N LYS A 3 -10.10 62.72 -3.99
CA LYS A 3 -10.13 61.38 -4.61
C LYS A 3 -8.91 60.55 -4.19
N ASN A 4 -9.05 59.83 -3.09
CA ASN A 4 -8.20 58.68 -2.72
C ASN A 4 -9.13 57.47 -2.64
N GLY A 5 -9.01 56.51 -3.54
CA GLY A 5 -9.78 55.27 -3.43
C GLY A 5 -9.70 54.40 -4.66
N GLU A 6 -8.59 53.69 -4.86
CA GLU A 6 -8.55 52.59 -5.85
C GLU A 6 -7.38 51.59 -5.67
N ARG A 7 -6.66 51.58 -4.53
CA ARG A 7 -5.48 50.72 -4.34
C ARG A 7 -5.63 49.57 -3.34
N SER A 8 -6.77 49.41 -2.66
CA SER A 8 -6.93 48.42 -1.58
C SER A 8 -7.52 47.07 -2.01
N ASP A 9 -8.27 46.99 -3.11
CA ASP A 9 -9.03 45.77 -3.42
C ASP A 9 -8.22 44.66 -4.11
N ASN A 10 -7.16 45.01 -4.84
CA ASN A 10 -6.33 44.02 -5.54
C ASN A 10 -5.42 43.20 -4.60
N ARG A 11 -5.08 43.73 -3.41
CA ARG A 11 -4.27 42.99 -2.43
C ARG A 11 -5.08 41.94 -1.69
N LYS A 12 -6.35 42.24 -1.36
CA LYS A 12 -7.26 41.29 -0.69
C LYS A 12 -7.65 40.12 -1.60
N LYS A 13 -7.91 40.37 -2.89
CA LYS A 13 -8.20 39.31 -3.88
C LYS A 13 -7.02 38.33 -4.08
N LYS A 14 -5.77 38.83 -4.16
CA LYS A 14 -4.57 37.98 -4.24
C LYS A 14 -4.35 37.12 -2.99
N HIS A 15 -4.71 37.62 -1.81
CA HIS A 15 -4.53 36.87 -0.56
C HIS A 15 -5.58 35.76 -0.36
N MET A 16 -6.81 35.96 -0.85
CA MET A 16 -7.86 34.94 -0.79
C MET A 16 -7.64 33.78 -1.79
N MET A 17 -7.16 34.07 -3.01
CA MET A 17 -6.83 33.02 -3.99
C MET A 17 -5.75 32.06 -3.49
N LYS A 18 -4.71 32.56 -2.78
CA LYS A 18 -3.66 31.71 -2.18
C LYS A 18 -4.17 30.79 -1.05
N LYS A 19 -5.20 31.21 -0.31
CA LYS A 19 -5.79 30.41 0.78
C LYS A 19 -6.75 29.32 0.29
N ASN A 20 -7.23 29.41 -0.95
CA ASN A 20 -8.14 28.42 -1.52
C ASN A 20 -7.40 27.24 -2.16
N PHE A 21 -6.15 27.41 -2.60
CA PHE A 21 -5.30 26.31 -3.07
C PHE A 21 -4.97 25.28 -1.96
N SER A 22 -4.89 25.71 -0.69
CA SER A 22 -4.61 24.81 0.43
C SER A 22 -5.81 24.01 0.92
N ARG A 23 -7.05 24.38 0.54
CA ARG A 23 -8.29 23.72 1.00
C ARG A 23 -8.69 22.50 0.15
N LEU A 24 -8.09 22.29 -1.01
CA LEU A 24 -8.33 21.15 -1.91
C LEU A 24 -7.20 20.10 -1.90
N GLY A 25 -6.38 20.06 -0.85
CA GLY A 25 -5.23 19.15 -0.82
C GLY A 25 -4.10 19.62 -1.75
N GLY A 26 -3.79 20.93 -1.70
CA GLY A 26 -2.75 21.56 -2.50
C GLY A 26 -1.38 20.95 -2.27
N GLY A 27 -1.00 20.05 -3.17
CA GLY A 27 0.24 19.30 -3.15
C GLY A 27 0.04 17.90 -3.71
N GLY A 28 -0.60 17.80 -4.87
CA GLY A 28 -0.59 16.54 -5.63
C GLY A 28 0.85 16.09 -5.86
N LEU A 29 1.03 14.78 -6.02
CA LEU A 29 2.33 14.20 -6.39
C LEU A 29 2.96 15.02 -7.52
N SER A 30 4.24 15.36 -7.40
CA SER A 30 4.94 16.09 -8.46
C SER A 30 4.77 15.34 -9.78
N LEU A 31 4.78 16.08 -10.90
CA LEU A 31 4.72 15.46 -12.23
C LEU A 31 5.81 14.38 -12.38
N GLU A 32 6.97 14.63 -11.80
CA GLU A 32 8.08 13.68 -11.68
C GLU A 32 7.70 12.43 -10.86
N ALA A 33 7.01 12.56 -9.72
CA ALA A 33 6.53 11.41 -8.95
C ALA A 33 5.48 10.59 -9.74
N PHE A 34 4.62 11.25 -10.53
CA PHE A 34 3.65 10.56 -11.37
C PHE A 34 4.33 9.82 -12.54
N ALA A 35 5.31 10.46 -13.18
CA ALA A 35 6.13 9.85 -14.23
C ALA A 35 6.93 8.65 -13.69
N ASN A 36 7.58 8.81 -12.53
CA ASN A 36 8.35 7.74 -11.87
C ASN A 36 7.46 6.56 -11.42
N ALA A 37 6.22 6.81 -11.00
CA ALA A 37 5.27 5.75 -10.65
C ALA A 37 4.80 4.92 -11.87
N LYS A 38 4.91 5.48 -13.09
CA LYS A 38 4.55 4.81 -14.35
C LYS A 38 5.76 4.31 -15.14
N ALA A 39 6.97 4.79 -14.84
CA ALA A 39 8.19 4.31 -15.45
C ALA A 39 8.38 2.82 -15.13
N LYS A 40 8.57 1.98 -16.16
CA LYS A 40 8.67 0.51 -16.05
C LYS A 40 9.98 0.03 -15.41
N ASN A 41 10.60 0.83 -14.55
CA ASN A 41 11.82 0.50 -13.83
C ASN A 41 11.43 -0.12 -12.49
N ASN A 42 10.93 -1.36 -12.53
CA ASN A 42 10.51 -2.15 -11.36
C ASN A 42 11.69 -2.56 -10.46
N HIS A 43 12.38 -1.59 -9.86
CA HIS A 43 13.37 -1.84 -8.80
C HIS A 43 12.66 -1.89 -7.44
N TYR A 44 11.68 -2.80 -7.32
CA TYR A 44 10.98 -3.02 -6.05
C TYR A 44 11.94 -3.71 -5.06
N ASN A 45 12.57 -2.91 -4.20
CA ASN A 45 13.38 -3.40 -3.10
C ASN A 45 12.66 -3.15 -1.76
N PRO A 46 12.10 -4.17 -1.12
CA PRO A 46 11.34 -4.02 0.12
C PRO A 46 12.17 -3.48 1.29
N ALA A 47 13.49 -3.72 1.31
CA ALA A 47 14.37 -3.23 2.37
C ALA A 47 14.54 -1.71 2.29
N ILE A 48 14.69 -1.16 1.09
CA ILE A 48 14.81 0.28 0.87
C ILE A 48 13.50 0.99 1.26
N ILE A 49 12.36 0.44 0.85
CA ILE A 49 11.04 0.97 1.19
C ILE A 49 10.82 0.96 2.71
N LYS A 50 11.19 -0.13 3.39
CA LYS A 50 11.10 -0.23 4.85
C LYS A 50 11.96 0.83 5.54
N LYS A 51 13.20 1.01 5.10
CA LYS A 51 14.12 2.03 5.64
C LYS A 51 13.59 3.44 5.46
N GLN A 52 13.07 3.79 4.29
CA GLN A 52 12.45 5.10 4.04
C GLN A 52 11.23 5.34 4.92
N ARG A 53 10.37 4.33 5.09
CA ARG A 53 9.18 4.41 5.95
C ARG A 53 9.56 4.62 7.42
N GLU A 54 10.57 3.92 7.91
CA GLU A 54 11.10 4.07 9.27
C GLU A 54 11.72 5.45 9.47
N PHE A 55 12.55 5.94 8.54
CA PHE A 55 13.12 7.28 8.60
C PHE A 55 12.03 8.35 8.73
N TYR A 56 10.97 8.26 7.93
CA TYR A 56 9.86 9.20 7.96
C TYR A 56 9.06 9.13 9.29
N LYS A 57 8.81 7.92 9.81
CA LYS A 57 8.18 7.74 11.13
C LYS A 57 9.03 8.38 12.24
N ASN A 58 10.34 8.16 12.20
CA ASN A 58 11.26 8.68 13.20
C ASN A 58 11.32 10.21 13.14
N ALA A 59 11.41 10.80 11.95
CA ALA A 59 11.36 12.25 11.77
C ALA A 59 10.07 12.86 12.33
N LYS A 60 8.92 12.21 12.14
CA LYS A 60 7.64 12.63 12.73
C LYS A 60 7.69 12.61 14.26
N ASN A 61 8.21 11.53 14.85
CA ASN A 61 8.30 11.40 16.31
C ASN A 61 9.24 12.44 16.91
N VAL A 62 10.41 12.67 16.31
CA VAL A 62 11.35 13.72 16.72
C VAL A 62 10.71 15.10 16.65
N ASN A 63 10.02 15.42 15.55
CA ASN A 63 9.33 16.70 15.41
C ASN A 63 8.19 16.87 16.42
N LYS A 64 7.44 15.80 16.70
CA LYS A 64 6.40 15.79 17.74
C LYS A 64 7.01 16.08 19.12
N PHE A 65 8.10 15.40 19.47
CA PHE A 65 8.81 15.60 20.73
C PHE A 65 9.38 17.02 20.85
N LYS A 66 10.04 17.53 19.81
CA LYS A 66 10.53 18.92 19.76
C LYS A 66 9.41 19.94 19.94
N LYS A 67 8.22 19.70 19.41
CA LYS A 67 7.04 20.56 19.63
C LYS A 67 6.55 20.52 21.07
N LEU A 68 6.48 19.35 21.68
CA LEU A 68 6.10 19.19 23.09
C LEU A 68 7.10 19.90 24.02
N LEU A 69 8.40 19.72 23.78
CA LEU A 69 9.44 20.45 24.52
C LEU A 69 9.28 21.96 24.39
N LYS A 70 9.00 22.48 23.19
CA LYS A 70 8.76 23.92 23.01
C LYS A 70 7.54 24.41 23.79
N GLN A 71 6.45 23.64 23.80
CA GLN A 71 5.25 23.98 24.58
C GLN A 71 5.53 23.98 26.08
N GLN A 72 6.29 23.00 26.58
CA GLN A 72 6.67 22.95 27.99
C GLN A 72 7.56 24.14 28.38
N ASN A 73 8.56 24.48 27.55
CA ASN A 73 9.41 25.66 27.80
C ASN A 73 8.62 26.97 27.77
N GLN A 74 7.59 27.08 26.92
CA GLN A 74 6.68 28.24 26.92
C GLN A 74 5.79 28.34 28.17
N GLN A 75 5.54 27.23 28.88
CA GLN A 75 4.80 27.24 30.14
C GLN A 75 5.68 27.54 31.36
N ASN A 76 7.00 27.43 31.22
CA ASN A 76 7.96 27.67 32.31
C ASN A 76 8.49 29.12 32.34
N ASP A 77 8.11 29.97 31.37
CA ASP A 77 8.48 31.39 31.33
C ASP A 77 7.22 32.24 31.62
N PRO A 78 6.97 32.66 32.87
CA PRO A 78 5.75 33.39 33.25
C PRO A 78 5.76 34.87 32.77
N THR A 79 6.77 35.29 32.00
CA THR A 79 6.99 36.68 31.59
C THR A 79 6.45 37.02 30.19
N LEU A 80 5.86 36.06 29.46
CA LEU A 80 5.26 36.29 28.13
C LEU A 80 3.75 35.96 28.06
N ALA A 81 3.05 35.87 29.18
CA ALA A 81 1.61 35.63 29.25
C ALA A 81 0.75 36.90 29.12
N GLN A 82 1.19 37.88 28.31
CA GLN A 82 0.39 39.05 27.95
C GLN A 82 0.05 38.99 26.46
N GLY A 83 -1.08 38.36 26.13
CA GLY A 83 -1.60 38.35 24.76
C GLY A 83 -2.45 37.15 24.39
N HIS A 84 -3.45 36.79 25.19
CA HIS A 84 -4.62 36.13 24.61
C HIS A 84 -5.89 36.65 25.30
N ASP A 85 -6.45 37.68 24.67
CA ASP A 85 -7.70 38.30 25.07
C ASP A 85 -8.84 37.29 25.18
N LYS A 86 -9.65 37.57 26.20
CA LYS A 86 -10.93 36.95 26.54
C LYS A 86 -11.87 37.04 25.34
N ASN A 87 -12.36 35.91 24.85
CA ASN A 87 -13.65 35.85 24.17
C ASN A 87 -14.60 35.04 25.06
N VAL A 88 -15.03 35.69 26.14
CA VAL A 88 -16.24 35.30 26.87
C VAL A 88 -17.37 35.92 26.07
N ASN A 89 -17.96 35.16 25.16
CA ASN A 89 -19.32 35.41 24.71
C ASN A 89 -20.14 34.18 25.11
N GLU A 90 -20.81 34.35 26.25
CA GLU A 90 -21.99 33.58 26.62
C GLU A 90 -23.01 33.71 25.49
N THR A 91 -23.41 32.59 24.89
CA THR A 91 -24.65 32.56 24.11
C THR A 91 -25.26 31.17 24.26
N GLY A 92 -26.49 31.17 24.75
CA GLY A 92 -27.16 30.06 25.40
C GLY A 92 -27.36 28.81 24.54
N GLU A 93 -27.54 27.72 25.28
CA GLU A 93 -28.08 26.43 24.88
C GLU A 93 -29.25 26.53 23.89
N TYR A 94 -29.03 26.12 22.64
CA TYR A 94 -30.03 25.41 21.84
C TYR A 94 -29.28 24.52 20.83
N LYS A 95 -28.73 23.39 21.32
CA LYS A 95 -28.21 22.35 20.41
C LYS A 95 -29.39 21.63 19.78
N ASP A 96 -29.68 22.03 18.56
CA ASP A 96 -30.64 21.46 17.62
C ASP A 96 -30.64 19.91 17.67
N LYS A 97 -31.80 19.33 18.03
CA LYS A 97 -32.00 17.87 18.10
C LYS A 97 -31.81 17.20 16.73
N SER A 98 -31.84 17.97 15.63
CA SER A 98 -31.62 17.50 14.25
C SER A 98 -30.18 17.04 13.98
N GLU A 99 -29.18 17.76 14.50
CA GLU A 99 -27.74 17.44 14.40
C GLU A 99 -27.43 16.09 15.07
N ARG A 100 -28.05 15.83 16.22
CA ARG A 100 -27.84 14.59 16.99
C ARG A 100 -28.42 13.36 16.28
N ARG A 101 -29.49 13.52 15.48
CA ARG A 101 -30.05 12.45 14.62
C ARG A 101 -29.19 12.20 13.38
N ARG A 102 -28.67 13.25 12.73
CA ARG A 102 -27.75 13.13 11.58
C ARG A 102 -26.43 12.42 11.94
N ARG A 103 -25.86 12.71 13.11
CA ARG A 103 -24.63 12.03 13.60
C ARG A 103 -24.81 10.54 13.89
N LYS A 104 -26.02 10.11 14.29
CA LYS A 104 -26.33 8.68 14.51
C LYS A 104 -26.41 7.90 13.20
N ASN A 105 -26.93 8.53 12.14
CA ASN A 105 -27.00 7.90 10.82
C ASN A 105 -25.63 7.85 10.12
N SER A 106 -24.72 8.79 10.37
CA SER A 106 -23.34 8.73 9.83
C SER A 106 -22.46 7.68 10.53
N ALA A 107 -22.74 7.36 11.80
CA ALA A 107 -22.01 6.35 12.54
C ALA A 107 -22.29 4.92 12.01
N PHE A 108 -23.53 4.66 11.57
CA PHE A 108 -23.91 3.41 10.91
C PHE A 108 -23.13 3.18 9.60
N SER A 109 -22.89 4.26 8.84
CA SER A 109 -22.10 4.20 7.59
C SER A 109 -20.64 3.79 7.82
N LEU A 110 -20.02 4.18 8.94
CA LEU A 110 -18.64 3.83 9.24
C LEU A 110 -18.49 2.34 9.58
N GLU A 111 -19.40 1.80 10.39
CA GLU A 111 -19.39 0.37 10.75
C GLU A 111 -19.62 -0.53 9.52
N GLU A 112 -20.52 -0.13 8.62
CA GLU A 112 -20.73 -0.82 7.35
C GLU A 112 -19.49 -0.78 6.44
N LEU A 113 -18.79 0.35 6.37
CA LEU A 113 -17.52 0.48 5.64
C LEU A 113 -16.44 -0.46 6.20
N TYR A 114 -16.34 -0.59 7.52
CA TYR A 114 -15.41 -1.51 8.16
C TYR A 114 -15.74 -2.97 7.87
N LYS A 115 -17.02 -3.35 7.95
CA LYS A 115 -17.48 -4.72 7.64
C LYS A 115 -17.18 -5.07 6.18
N LYS A 116 -17.52 -4.18 5.24
CA LYS A 116 -17.23 -4.37 3.80
C LYS A 116 -15.75 -4.52 3.50
N GLN A 117 -14.88 -3.67 4.07
CA GLN A 117 -13.43 -3.82 3.87
C GLN A 117 -12.87 -5.12 4.44
N HIS A 118 -13.40 -5.58 5.58
CA HIS A 118 -12.99 -6.85 6.16
C HIS A 118 -13.40 -8.02 5.26
N GLU A 119 -14.63 -8.02 4.77
CA GLU A 119 -15.14 -9.06 3.86
C GLU A 119 -14.35 -9.13 2.55
N GLU A 120 -14.05 -7.98 1.93
CA GLU A 120 -13.24 -7.94 0.71
C GLU A 120 -11.83 -8.48 0.93
N LYS A 121 -11.21 -8.13 2.06
CA LYS A 121 -9.87 -8.59 2.42
C LYS A 121 -9.82 -10.09 2.72
N GLU A 122 -10.85 -10.64 3.35
CA GLU A 122 -10.96 -12.08 3.58
C GLU A 122 -11.19 -12.85 2.27
N LYS A 123 -12.00 -12.31 1.35
CA LYS A 123 -12.17 -12.88 0.00
C LYS A 123 -10.87 -12.87 -0.79
N GLU A 124 -10.14 -11.75 -0.79
CA GLU A 124 -8.84 -11.64 -1.45
C GLU A 124 -7.80 -12.63 -0.87
N ARG A 125 -7.84 -12.86 0.45
CA ARG A 125 -7.01 -13.89 1.11
C ARG A 125 -7.39 -15.29 0.64
N ALA A 126 -8.68 -15.61 0.62
CA ALA A 126 -9.18 -16.90 0.17
C ALA A 126 -8.81 -17.20 -1.30
N GLU A 127 -8.96 -16.22 -2.20
CA GLU A 127 -8.57 -16.36 -3.61
C GLU A 127 -7.06 -16.58 -3.77
N ARG A 128 -6.24 -15.84 -3.01
CA ARG A 128 -4.79 -16.03 -3.02
C ARG A 128 -4.39 -17.39 -2.49
N GLU A 129 -5.02 -17.85 -1.41
CA GLU A 129 -4.78 -19.18 -0.85
C GLU A 129 -5.19 -20.27 -1.83
N ALA A 130 -6.30 -20.12 -2.55
CA ALA A 130 -6.71 -21.07 -3.59
C ALA A 130 -5.67 -21.16 -4.71
N VAL A 131 -5.19 -20.03 -5.23
CA VAL A 131 -4.14 -20.00 -6.26
C VAL A 131 -2.84 -20.63 -5.75
N LEU A 132 -2.48 -20.38 -4.48
CA LEU A 132 -1.29 -20.98 -3.88
C LEU A 132 -1.42 -22.50 -3.70
N ARG A 133 -2.60 -23.00 -3.33
CA ARG A 133 -2.87 -24.45 -3.23
C ARG A 133 -2.75 -25.12 -4.58
N VAL A 134 -3.39 -24.59 -5.63
CA VAL A 134 -3.28 -25.11 -7.00
C VAL A 134 -1.82 -25.17 -7.45
N LYS A 135 -1.06 -24.09 -7.25
CA LYS A 135 0.38 -24.07 -7.60
C LYS A 135 1.20 -25.06 -6.77
N LYS A 136 0.82 -25.29 -5.52
CA LYS A 136 1.51 -26.26 -4.64
C LYS A 136 1.24 -27.69 -5.11
N GLU A 137 -0.01 -28.01 -5.43
CA GLU A 137 -0.40 -29.32 -5.96
C GLU A 137 0.29 -29.60 -7.31
N GLU A 138 0.36 -28.62 -8.21
CA GLU A 138 1.07 -28.77 -9.48
C GLU A 138 2.56 -29.08 -9.26
N ARG A 139 3.21 -28.36 -8.33
CA ARG A 139 4.62 -28.62 -7.96
C ARG A 139 4.80 -30.00 -7.37
N GLU A 140 3.94 -30.41 -6.45
CA GLU A 140 4.00 -31.72 -5.80
C GLU A 140 3.81 -32.84 -6.81
N GLN A 141 2.90 -32.70 -7.77
CA GLN A 141 2.73 -33.66 -8.86
C GLN A 141 3.97 -33.73 -9.76
N ALA A 142 4.56 -32.60 -10.11
CA ALA A 142 5.79 -32.56 -10.91
C ALA A 142 6.98 -33.21 -10.16
N GLU A 143 7.11 -32.95 -8.87
CA GLU A 143 8.12 -33.56 -8.00
C GLU A 143 7.90 -35.07 -7.83
N ALA A 144 6.65 -35.51 -7.64
CA ALA A 144 6.29 -36.92 -7.56
C ALA A 144 6.65 -37.66 -8.85
N ARG A 145 6.34 -37.08 -10.03
CA ARG A 145 6.75 -37.62 -11.34
C ARG A 145 8.28 -37.71 -11.45
N ARG A 146 9.00 -36.65 -11.07
CA ARG A 146 10.47 -36.63 -11.09
C ARG A 146 11.07 -37.69 -10.17
N LYS A 147 10.52 -37.86 -8.96
CA LYS A 147 10.97 -38.84 -7.98
C LYS A 147 10.73 -40.26 -8.47
N ALA A 148 9.55 -40.55 -9.02
CA ALA A 148 9.23 -41.87 -9.58
C ALA A 148 10.14 -42.23 -10.76
N LEU A 149 10.41 -41.28 -11.68
CA LEU A 149 11.37 -41.48 -12.76
C LEU A 149 12.78 -41.72 -12.21
N ARG A 150 13.23 -40.92 -11.23
CA ARG A 150 14.53 -41.08 -10.59
C ARG A 150 14.66 -42.46 -9.94
N GLU A 151 13.65 -42.91 -9.21
CA GLU A 151 13.63 -44.23 -8.58
C GLU A 151 13.81 -45.36 -9.60
N LYS A 152 13.06 -45.32 -10.72
CA LYS A 152 13.21 -46.28 -11.82
C LYS A 152 14.64 -46.28 -12.39
N MET A 153 15.24 -45.11 -12.57
CA MET A 153 16.59 -44.95 -13.13
C MET A 153 17.71 -45.41 -12.18
N LEU A 154 17.47 -45.39 -10.87
CA LEU A 154 18.41 -45.91 -9.86
C LEU A 154 18.34 -47.44 -9.69
N LYS A 155 17.33 -48.12 -10.24
CA LYS A 155 17.23 -49.59 -10.15
C LYS A 155 18.43 -50.26 -10.83
N LYS A 156 18.99 -51.26 -10.15
CA LYS A 156 20.16 -52.03 -10.60
C LYS A 156 19.80 -53.52 -10.71
N THR A 157 20.47 -54.21 -11.61
CA THR A 157 20.46 -55.66 -11.76
C THR A 157 21.31 -56.31 -10.67
N ARG A 158 21.27 -57.65 -10.57
CA ARG A 158 22.05 -58.43 -9.59
C ARG A 158 23.57 -58.14 -9.64
N ARG A 159 24.10 -57.75 -10.81
CA ARG A 159 25.53 -57.40 -10.99
C ARG A 159 25.83 -55.90 -10.76
N GLY A 160 24.87 -55.14 -10.25
CA GLY A 160 25.01 -53.69 -9.98
C GLY A 160 24.89 -52.80 -11.22
N GLN A 161 24.74 -53.38 -12.41
CA GLN A 161 24.46 -52.62 -13.62
C GLN A 161 23.05 -52.02 -13.57
N PRO A 162 22.84 -50.84 -14.12
CA PRO A 162 21.52 -50.22 -14.17
C PRO A 162 20.55 -51.04 -15.03
N VAL A 163 19.29 -51.12 -14.61
CA VAL A 163 18.27 -51.87 -15.35
C VAL A 163 17.97 -51.18 -16.68
N MET A 164 18.35 -51.82 -17.78
CA MET A 164 18.27 -51.23 -19.13
C MET A 164 16.84 -50.95 -19.58
N LYS A 165 15.84 -51.73 -19.13
CA LYS A 165 14.42 -51.52 -19.44
C LYS A 165 14.00 -50.07 -19.18
N TYR A 166 14.20 -49.56 -17.96
CA TYR A 166 13.79 -48.22 -17.58
C TYR A 166 14.59 -47.11 -18.26
N ARG A 167 15.85 -47.38 -18.59
CA ARG A 167 16.71 -46.43 -19.30
C ARG A 167 16.30 -46.26 -20.76
N ILE A 168 16.04 -47.38 -21.44
CA ILE A 168 15.57 -47.37 -22.82
C ILE A 168 14.20 -46.68 -22.89
N GLU A 169 13.27 -47.01 -21.98
CA GLU A 169 11.97 -46.32 -21.87
C GLU A 169 12.16 -44.79 -21.77
N HIS A 170 13.04 -44.31 -20.88
CA HIS A 170 13.29 -42.88 -20.71
C HIS A 170 13.92 -42.21 -21.95
N LEU A 171 14.86 -42.88 -22.62
CA LEU A 171 15.46 -42.38 -23.86
C LEU A 171 14.42 -42.25 -24.97
N LEU A 172 13.57 -43.27 -25.13
CA LEU A 172 12.48 -43.25 -26.11
C LEU A 172 11.46 -42.14 -25.81
N GLU A 173 11.06 -41.99 -24.55
CA GLU A 173 10.15 -40.91 -24.13
C GLU A 173 10.75 -39.52 -24.41
N THR A 174 12.06 -39.35 -24.17
CA THR A 174 12.77 -38.08 -24.42
C THR A 174 12.83 -37.75 -25.92
N ILE A 175 13.09 -38.76 -26.76
CA ILE A 175 13.09 -38.60 -28.23
C ILE A 175 11.68 -38.30 -28.75
N GLN A 176 10.65 -38.96 -28.22
CA GLN A 176 9.27 -38.66 -28.59
C GLN A 176 8.83 -37.25 -28.13
N ALA A 177 9.25 -36.82 -26.95
CA ALA A 177 8.96 -35.49 -26.45
C ALA A 177 9.68 -34.41 -27.27
N SER A 178 10.94 -34.64 -27.68
CA SER A 178 11.69 -33.68 -28.51
C SER A 178 11.09 -33.57 -29.91
N THR A 179 10.73 -34.68 -30.55
CA THR A 179 10.09 -34.69 -31.87
C THR A 179 8.72 -34.00 -31.85
N LYS A 180 7.88 -34.25 -30.82
CA LYS A 180 6.61 -33.55 -30.63
C LYS A 180 6.78 -32.04 -30.46
N LYS A 181 7.78 -31.60 -29.68
CA LYS A 181 8.08 -30.16 -29.51
C LYS A 181 8.47 -29.50 -30.83
N VAL A 182 9.31 -30.15 -31.64
CA VAL A 182 9.73 -29.65 -32.95
C VAL A 182 8.56 -29.59 -33.95
N ALA A 183 7.65 -30.56 -33.90
CA ALA A 183 6.44 -30.55 -34.74
C ALA A 183 5.48 -29.41 -34.33
N GLY A 184 5.26 -29.20 -33.03
CA GLY A 184 4.38 -28.14 -32.52
C GLY A 184 4.91 -26.72 -32.68
N SER A 185 6.24 -26.52 -32.85
CA SER A 185 6.82 -25.20 -33.14
C SER A 185 6.82 -24.83 -34.63
N LYS A 186 6.48 -25.78 -35.51
CA LYS A 186 6.36 -25.56 -36.96
C LYS A 186 4.91 -25.33 -37.40
N SER A 187 3.96 -25.38 -36.47
CA SER A 187 2.53 -25.09 -36.68
C SER A 187 2.19 -23.69 -36.18
#